data_AF-A0A820NC39-F1
#
_entry.id   AF-A0A820NC39-F1
#
_cell.length_a   1.000
_cell.length_b   1.000
_cell.length_c   1.000
_cell.angle_alpha   90.00
_cell.angle_beta   90.00
_cell.angle_gamma   90.00
#
_symmetry.space_group_name_H-M   'P 1'
#
loop_
_entity.id
_entity.type
_entity.pdbx_description
1 polymer ?
#
loop_
_entity_poly.entity_id
_entity_poly.type
_entity_poly.pdbx_seq_one_letter_code
_entity_poly.pdbx_strand_id
1 'polypeptide(L)'
;MSNSLSADELSADNSFKNAYYVFRALCKLSDRDIKDKANTDPKTNLDLKSRIFSLRLIMQILQTSGPIFRSSEDFLYVIKTYLCVSLSRNGVSSIPELFEMALFNFVELLDKFKAYLKIQIEVLFREIFLTILETTTSSFRHKWLVIQTLAKISADAQIIVDLFINYDCSMRSANIFERLVIVLSRAAQGRQADELGCSPTEEHNLRMKGFECLVSILKCMVEWSKDLYVNPHLQSNLGPDSKPLHDNGYDQDSGRSSSGYVGNGIRRTDSNGSINSFHSNSGLSSESSKNVIDFELVRQRKELFEKGIDLFNQNPKKGLEYLYEKNLLNNEPEDIAQFFHSYQDVLDKTVIGDCLGHEDNHFKQVMYAYIDQLDFTNMEFLAALRKFLAGFRLPGEAQKIDRLMEKFASRFCECNSNLEIFASADTAYVLAYSVIMLTTDLHSKNVKNKMTKEQYIKMNRGINESRDLPEEFLSKIYDEIENEEIKLKVTTLRRGANAVGATGTKESMLSIIHL
;
A
#
# COMPACT_ATOMS: atom_id res chain seq x y z
N MET A 1 -13.76 -28.38 -36.82
CA MET A 1 -15.13 -28.36 -36.29
C MET A 1 -15.20 -27.20 -35.30
N SER A 2 -15.75 -26.09 -35.76
CA SER A 2 -15.94 -24.86 -34.99
C SER A 2 -17.11 -25.04 -34.03
N ASN A 3 -16.83 -25.03 -32.72
CA ASN A 3 -17.86 -24.96 -31.68
C ASN A 3 -18.61 -23.63 -31.83
N SER A 4 -19.77 -23.65 -32.49
CA SER A 4 -20.74 -22.58 -32.38
C SER A 4 -21.37 -22.67 -30.99
N LEU A 5 -21.04 -21.71 -30.12
CA LEU A 5 -21.73 -21.52 -28.84
C LEU A 5 -23.25 -21.44 -29.09
N SER A 6 -24.03 -22.11 -28.24
CA SER A 6 -25.48 -22.10 -28.33
C SER A 6 -26.04 -20.67 -28.11
N ALA A 7 -27.23 -20.38 -28.63
CA ALA A 7 -27.84 -19.05 -28.52
C ALA A 7 -28.02 -18.57 -27.06
N ASP A 8 -28.25 -19.52 -26.14
CA ASP A 8 -28.36 -19.25 -24.70
C ASP A 8 -27.00 -18.90 -24.07
N GLU A 9 -25.92 -19.56 -24.48
CA GLU A 9 -24.55 -19.23 -24.05
C GLU A 9 -24.13 -17.83 -24.55
N LEU A 10 -24.49 -17.48 -25.79
CA LEU A 10 -24.20 -16.16 -26.36
C LEU A 10 -24.99 -15.03 -25.66
N SER A 11 -26.22 -15.32 -25.23
CA SER A 11 -27.08 -14.38 -24.49
C SER A 11 -26.57 -14.16 -23.05
N ALA A 12 -26.13 -15.23 -22.40
CA ALA A 12 -25.52 -15.18 -21.07
C ALA A 12 -24.20 -14.39 -21.07
N ASP A 13 -23.34 -14.60 -22.08
CA ASP A 13 -22.06 -13.89 -22.23
C ASP A 13 -22.27 -12.38 -22.46
N ASN A 14 -23.23 -12.00 -23.31
CA ASN A 14 -23.61 -10.60 -23.49
C ASN A 14 -24.17 -9.97 -22.21
N SER A 15 -24.96 -10.71 -21.44
CA SER A 15 -25.52 -10.22 -20.17
C SER A 15 -24.43 -9.98 -19.13
N PHE A 16 -23.45 -10.89 -19.03
CA PHE A 16 -22.29 -10.74 -18.15
C PHE A 16 -21.45 -9.51 -18.51
N LYS A 17 -21.13 -9.35 -19.80
CA LYS A 17 -20.39 -8.21 -20.31
C LYS A 17 -21.10 -6.87 -20.07
N ASN A 18 -22.42 -6.84 -20.25
CA ASN A 18 -23.23 -5.66 -19.94
C ASN A 18 -23.20 -5.33 -18.43
N ALA A 19 -23.36 -6.33 -17.57
CA ALA A 19 -23.26 -6.16 -16.12
C ALA A 19 -21.89 -5.61 -15.71
N TYR A 20 -20.80 -6.11 -16.32
CA TYR A 20 -19.44 -5.61 -16.11
C TYR A 20 -19.32 -4.12 -16.44
N TYR A 21 -19.79 -3.70 -17.63
CA TYR A 21 -19.69 -2.29 -18.03
C TYR A 21 -20.55 -1.36 -17.17
N VAL A 22 -21.75 -1.80 -16.78
CA VAL A 22 -22.63 -1.04 -15.89
C VAL A 22 -21.97 -0.86 -14.52
N PHE A 23 -21.45 -1.94 -13.92
CA PHE A 23 -20.79 -1.87 -12.62
C PHE A 23 -19.53 -0.99 -12.66
N ARG A 24 -18.71 -1.14 -13.71
CA ARG A 24 -17.53 -0.28 -13.93
C ARG A 24 -17.91 1.19 -14.12
N ALA A 25 -18.99 1.48 -14.85
CA ALA A 25 -19.47 2.85 -15.04
C ALA A 25 -19.92 3.48 -13.72
N LEU A 26 -20.64 2.74 -12.87
CA LEU A 26 -21.05 3.20 -11.55
C LEU A 26 -19.83 3.52 -10.66
N CYS A 27 -18.80 2.66 -10.65
CA CYS A 27 -17.57 2.90 -9.88
C CYS A 27 -16.81 4.13 -10.37
N LYS A 28 -16.81 4.41 -11.68
CA LYS A 28 -16.23 5.64 -12.22
C LYS A 28 -17.06 6.87 -11.86
N LEU A 29 -18.38 6.74 -11.85
CA LEU A 29 -19.28 7.83 -11.50
C LEU A 29 -19.18 8.21 -10.02
N SER A 30 -18.96 7.24 -9.12
CA SER A 30 -18.70 7.51 -7.70
C SER A 30 -17.36 8.23 -7.43
N ASP A 31 -16.42 8.15 -8.36
CA ASP A 31 -15.10 8.80 -8.27
C ASP A 31 -15.01 10.12 -9.05
N ARG A 32 -16.09 10.56 -9.70
CA ARG A 32 -16.09 11.75 -10.53
C ARG A 32 -15.79 13.02 -9.72
N ASP A 33 -14.99 13.91 -10.30
CA ASP A 33 -14.69 15.21 -9.69
C ASP A 33 -15.93 16.09 -9.57
N ILE A 34 -16.02 16.78 -8.43
CA ILE A 34 -17.07 17.76 -8.15
C ILE A 34 -16.62 19.10 -8.74
N LYS A 35 -17.40 19.64 -9.68
CA LYS A 35 -17.06 20.90 -10.36
C LYS A 35 -17.22 22.10 -9.43
N ASP A 36 -18.34 22.16 -8.73
CA ASP A 36 -18.60 23.19 -7.72
C ASP A 36 -18.23 22.67 -6.33
N LYS A 37 -16.97 22.85 -5.96
CA LYS A 37 -16.45 22.43 -4.64
C LYS A 37 -16.93 23.34 -3.50
N ALA A 38 -17.48 24.52 -3.80
CA ALA A 38 -17.98 25.44 -2.78
C ALA A 38 -19.38 25.04 -2.31
N ASN A 39 -20.20 24.47 -3.20
CA ASN A 39 -21.51 23.95 -2.86
C ASN A 39 -21.43 22.52 -2.31
N THR A 40 -21.40 22.39 -0.98
CA THR A 40 -21.33 21.10 -0.28
C THR A 40 -22.68 20.46 -0.01
N ASP A 41 -23.81 21.07 -0.41
CA ASP A 41 -25.15 20.51 -0.18
C ASP A 41 -25.52 19.52 -1.30
N PRO A 42 -25.71 18.22 -0.98
CA PRO A 42 -26.11 17.21 -1.96
C PRO A 42 -27.46 17.47 -2.64
N LYS A 43 -28.33 18.32 -2.07
CA LYS A 43 -29.63 18.63 -2.66
C LYS A 43 -29.52 19.56 -3.85
N THR A 44 -28.57 20.48 -3.81
CA THR A 44 -28.38 21.53 -4.81
C THR A 44 -27.22 21.21 -5.77
N ASN A 45 -26.22 20.45 -5.30
CA ASN A 45 -25.09 20.01 -6.12
C ASN A 45 -25.40 18.67 -6.82
N LEU A 46 -25.64 18.74 -8.13
CA LEU A 46 -25.95 17.57 -8.96
C LEU A 46 -24.81 16.54 -8.99
N ASP A 47 -23.55 16.99 -8.98
CA ASP A 47 -22.40 16.09 -9.00
C ASP A 47 -22.33 15.28 -7.69
N LEU A 48 -22.52 15.94 -6.54
CA LEU A 48 -22.60 15.26 -5.23
C LEU A 48 -23.75 14.25 -5.18
N LYS A 49 -24.94 14.66 -5.64
CA LYS A 49 -26.12 13.79 -5.69
C LYS A 49 -25.87 12.54 -6.54
N SER A 50 -25.23 12.72 -7.70
CA SER A 50 -24.89 11.63 -8.61
C SER A 50 -23.90 10.64 -7.98
N ARG A 51 -22.87 11.13 -7.28
CA ARG A 51 -21.90 10.29 -6.57
C ARG A 51 -22.55 9.49 -5.44
N ILE A 52 -23.34 10.13 -4.60
CA ILE A 52 -24.05 9.47 -3.48
C ILE A 52 -25.00 8.40 -4.03
N PHE A 53 -25.74 8.72 -5.09
CA PHE A 53 -26.64 7.76 -5.73
C PHE A 53 -25.88 6.57 -6.31
N SER A 54 -24.74 6.81 -6.97
CA SER A 54 -23.88 5.76 -7.51
C SER A 54 -23.37 4.83 -6.40
N LEU A 55 -22.86 5.39 -5.29
CA LEU A 55 -22.39 4.60 -4.15
C LEU A 55 -23.51 3.77 -3.50
N ARG A 56 -24.75 4.28 -3.47
CA ARG A 56 -25.91 3.52 -2.98
C ARG A 56 -26.27 2.36 -3.91
N LEU A 57 -26.24 2.57 -5.22
CA LEU A 57 -26.49 1.49 -6.18
C LEU A 57 -25.40 0.43 -6.11
N ILE A 58 -24.12 0.84 -5.99
CA ILE A 58 -23.00 -0.09 -5.81
C ILE A 58 -23.21 -0.93 -4.54
N MET A 59 -23.54 -0.30 -3.41
CA MET A 59 -23.82 -1.00 -2.16
C MET A 59 -24.93 -2.06 -2.34
N GLN A 60 -26.02 -1.71 -3.03
CA GLN A 60 -27.10 -2.65 -3.31
C GLN A 60 -26.64 -3.84 -4.19
N ILE A 61 -25.79 -3.58 -5.18
CA ILE A 61 -25.20 -4.64 -6.03
C ILE A 61 -24.31 -5.55 -5.18
N LEU A 62 -23.50 -5.01 -4.28
CA LEU A 62 -22.64 -5.80 -3.39
C LEU A 62 -23.47 -6.68 -2.45
N GLN A 63 -24.51 -6.12 -1.82
CA GLN A 63 -25.43 -6.83 -0.92
C GLN A 63 -26.15 -7.99 -1.60
N THR A 64 -26.55 -7.80 -2.86
CA THR A 64 -27.30 -8.79 -3.65
C THR A 64 -26.42 -9.64 -4.56
N SER A 65 -25.10 -9.51 -4.47
CA SER A 65 -24.15 -10.20 -5.36
C SER A 65 -24.26 -11.72 -5.23
N GLY A 66 -24.41 -12.41 -6.36
CA GLY A 66 -24.36 -13.86 -6.45
C GLY A 66 -22.92 -14.40 -6.47
N PRO A 67 -22.71 -15.73 -6.36
CA PRO A 67 -21.38 -16.34 -6.32
C PRO A 67 -20.54 -16.02 -7.55
N ILE A 68 -21.13 -16.00 -8.75
CA ILE A 68 -20.44 -15.68 -10.01
C ILE A 68 -19.83 -14.27 -9.97
N PHE A 69 -20.57 -13.29 -9.44
CA PHE A 69 -20.05 -11.92 -9.29
C PHE A 69 -18.90 -11.87 -8.27
N ARG A 70 -19.01 -12.64 -7.18
CA ARG A 70 -18.02 -12.65 -6.09
C ARG A 70 -16.71 -13.35 -6.44
N SER A 71 -16.74 -14.34 -7.32
CA SER A 71 -15.55 -15.11 -7.72
C SER A 71 -14.97 -14.73 -9.09
N SER A 72 -15.61 -13.83 -9.84
CA SER A 72 -15.16 -13.44 -11.16
C SER A 72 -13.96 -12.48 -11.10
N GLU A 73 -12.86 -12.86 -11.75
CA GLU A 73 -11.65 -12.03 -11.87
C GLU A 73 -11.93 -10.65 -12.48
N ASP A 74 -12.84 -10.55 -13.44
CA ASP A 74 -13.20 -9.28 -14.08
C ASP A 74 -13.86 -8.31 -13.09
N PHE A 75 -14.81 -8.81 -12.29
CA PHE A 75 -15.47 -7.98 -11.28
C PHE A 75 -14.52 -7.66 -10.12
N LEU A 76 -13.70 -8.62 -9.70
CA LEU A 76 -12.65 -8.41 -8.69
C LEU A 76 -11.65 -7.34 -9.15
N TYR A 77 -11.26 -7.35 -10.42
CA TYR A 77 -10.43 -6.32 -11.01
C TYR A 77 -11.09 -4.94 -10.95
N VAL A 78 -12.40 -4.86 -11.25
CA VAL A 78 -13.13 -3.59 -11.16
C VAL A 78 -13.24 -3.09 -9.71
N ILE A 79 -13.49 -3.99 -8.76
CA ILE A 79 -13.53 -3.66 -7.34
C ILE A 79 -12.18 -3.11 -6.88
N LYS A 80 -11.08 -3.84 -7.16
CA LYS A 80 -9.72 -3.45 -6.76
C LYS A 80 -9.28 -2.13 -7.39
N THR A 81 -9.52 -1.96 -8.69
CA THR A 81 -8.95 -0.87 -9.49
C THR A 81 -9.80 0.40 -9.47
N TYR A 82 -11.12 0.28 -9.39
CA TYR A 82 -12.03 1.42 -9.44
C TYR A 82 -12.74 1.65 -8.11
N LEU A 83 -13.42 0.63 -7.57
CA LEU A 83 -14.24 0.82 -6.38
C LEU A 83 -13.39 1.16 -5.15
N CYS A 84 -12.37 0.38 -4.82
CA CYS A 84 -11.53 0.62 -3.63
C CYS A 84 -10.82 1.98 -3.70
N VAL A 85 -10.41 2.42 -4.89
CA VAL A 85 -9.84 3.76 -5.11
C VAL A 85 -10.89 4.84 -4.84
N SER A 86 -12.10 4.67 -5.39
CA SER A 86 -13.22 5.58 -5.15
C SER A 86 -13.61 5.65 -3.66
N LEU A 87 -13.66 4.50 -2.98
CA LEU A 87 -13.95 4.42 -1.54
C LEU A 87 -12.86 5.09 -0.72
N SER A 88 -11.59 4.94 -1.10
CA SER A 88 -10.47 5.61 -0.41
C SER A 88 -10.58 7.13 -0.50
N ARG A 89 -10.91 7.68 -1.68
CA ARG A 89 -11.09 9.12 -1.87
C ARG A 89 -12.33 9.65 -1.14
N ASN A 90 -13.45 8.92 -1.19
CA ASN A 90 -14.67 9.30 -0.48
C ASN A 90 -14.54 9.12 1.04
N GLY A 91 -13.73 8.16 1.48
CA GLY A 91 -13.43 7.86 2.88
C GLY A 91 -12.59 8.92 3.59
N VAL A 92 -12.09 9.93 2.88
CA VAL A 92 -11.44 11.11 3.47
C VAL A 92 -12.16 12.40 3.11
N SER A 93 -13.38 12.30 2.58
CA SER A 93 -14.18 13.48 2.24
C SER A 93 -14.57 14.26 3.49
N SER A 94 -14.54 15.59 3.42
CA SER A 94 -15.10 16.45 4.45
C SER A 94 -16.64 16.44 4.48
N ILE A 95 -17.28 15.88 3.46
CA ILE A 95 -18.73 15.78 3.31
C ILE A 95 -19.20 14.47 3.98
N PRO A 96 -19.90 14.54 5.13
CA PRO A 96 -20.21 13.35 5.92
C PRO A 96 -21.07 12.30 5.20
N GLU A 97 -21.96 12.71 4.29
CA GLU A 97 -22.83 11.79 3.54
C GLU A 97 -22.03 10.92 2.57
N LEU A 98 -21.02 11.49 1.90
CA LEU A 98 -20.13 10.70 1.03
C LEU A 98 -19.26 9.76 1.84
N PHE A 99 -18.74 10.28 2.96
CA PHE A 99 -17.95 9.49 3.90
C PHE A 99 -18.74 8.29 4.45
N GLU A 100 -19.97 8.50 4.90
CA GLU A 100 -20.87 7.44 5.38
C GLU A 100 -21.14 6.39 4.31
N MET A 101 -21.43 6.80 3.07
CA MET A 101 -21.64 5.84 1.97
C MET A 101 -20.38 5.03 1.66
N ALA A 102 -19.19 5.63 1.80
CA ALA A 102 -17.94 4.92 1.63
C ALA A 102 -17.75 3.84 2.73
N LEU A 103 -18.03 4.18 3.98
CA LEU A 103 -17.97 3.23 5.10
C LEU A 103 -18.94 2.06 4.93
N PHE A 104 -20.18 2.30 4.47
CA PHE A 104 -21.14 1.21 4.26
C PHE A 104 -20.72 0.28 3.12
N ASN A 105 -20.26 0.82 2.00
CA ASN A 105 -19.72 -0.02 0.93
C ASN A 105 -18.52 -0.85 1.41
N PHE A 106 -17.67 -0.28 2.27
CA PHE A 106 -16.56 -1.02 2.85
C PHE A 106 -17.01 -2.21 3.71
N VAL A 107 -18.02 -2.03 4.56
CA VAL A 107 -18.57 -3.12 5.37
C VAL A 107 -19.09 -4.26 4.49
N GLU A 108 -19.76 -3.94 3.38
CA GLU A 108 -20.22 -4.96 2.41
C GLU A 108 -19.05 -5.69 1.73
N LEU A 109 -17.97 -4.97 1.40
CA LEU A 109 -16.75 -5.58 0.85
C LEU A 109 -16.06 -6.49 1.87
N LEU A 110 -16.04 -6.10 3.14
CA LEU A 110 -15.45 -6.89 4.22
C LEU A 110 -16.25 -8.18 4.47
N ASP A 111 -17.58 -8.11 4.41
CA ASP A 111 -18.45 -9.29 4.58
C ASP A 111 -18.33 -10.27 3.40
N LYS A 112 -18.40 -9.77 2.14
CA LYS A 112 -18.54 -10.65 0.96
C LYS A 112 -17.26 -10.88 0.15
N PHE A 113 -16.24 -10.03 0.26
CA PHE A 113 -15.09 -10.02 -0.65
C PHE A 113 -13.73 -10.05 0.07
N LYS A 114 -13.69 -10.18 1.41
CA LYS A 114 -12.45 -10.11 2.20
C LYS A 114 -11.32 -11.04 1.74
N ALA A 115 -11.66 -12.24 1.26
CA ALA A 115 -10.68 -13.22 0.77
C ALA A 115 -9.83 -12.67 -0.41
N TYR A 116 -10.38 -11.75 -1.20
CA TYR A 116 -9.73 -11.22 -2.40
C TYR A 116 -9.13 -9.82 -2.21
N LEU A 117 -9.39 -9.18 -1.06
CA LEU A 117 -9.14 -7.75 -0.84
C LEU A 117 -8.16 -7.45 0.31
N LYS A 118 -7.25 -8.37 0.62
CA LYS A 118 -6.32 -8.23 1.76
C LYS A 118 -5.57 -6.90 1.79
N ILE A 119 -4.93 -6.52 0.68
CA ILE A 119 -4.16 -5.25 0.59
C ILE A 119 -5.09 -4.05 0.72
N GLN A 120 -6.26 -4.09 0.07
CA GLN A 120 -7.22 -2.99 0.08
C GLN A 120 -7.82 -2.80 1.47
N ILE A 121 -8.13 -3.88 2.18
CA ILE A 121 -8.61 -3.84 3.57
C ILE A 121 -7.54 -3.24 4.48
N GLU A 122 -6.26 -3.61 4.30
CA GLU A 122 -5.17 -3.02 5.07
C GLU A 122 -5.11 -1.51 4.93
N VAL A 123 -5.08 -1.01 3.70
CA VAL A 123 -5.04 0.43 3.42
C VAL A 123 -6.27 1.14 3.98
N LEU A 124 -7.47 0.56 3.80
CA LEU A 124 -8.71 1.20 4.25
C LEU A 124 -8.79 1.25 5.79
N PHE A 125 -8.46 0.17 6.50
CA PHE A 125 -8.39 0.20 7.97
C PHE A 125 -7.36 1.22 8.46
N ARG A 126 -6.15 1.18 7.92
CA ARG A 126 -5.04 2.03 8.36
C ARG A 126 -5.31 3.51 8.09
N GLU A 127 -5.63 3.86 6.84
CA GLU A 127 -5.71 5.25 6.38
C GLU A 127 -7.06 5.92 6.69
N ILE A 128 -8.13 5.14 6.85
CA ILE A 128 -9.47 5.69 7.10
C ILE A 128 -9.90 5.45 8.54
N PHE A 129 -10.18 4.21 8.92
CA PHE A 129 -10.79 3.91 10.22
C PHE A 129 -9.90 4.35 11.39
N LEU A 130 -8.64 3.90 11.38
CA LEU A 130 -7.73 4.15 12.49
C LEU A 130 -7.24 5.60 12.50
N THR A 131 -6.82 6.11 11.34
CA THR A 131 -6.29 7.48 11.22
C THR A 131 -7.34 8.55 11.56
N ILE A 132 -8.61 8.40 11.14
CA ILE A 132 -9.67 9.39 11.46
C ILE A 132 -9.97 9.42 12.96
N LEU A 133 -9.94 8.27 13.63
CA LEU A 133 -10.12 8.25 15.09
C LEU A 133 -8.92 8.82 15.82
N GLU A 134 -7.70 8.57 15.36
CA GLU A 134 -6.47 9.04 16.00
C GLU A 134 -6.23 10.54 15.82
N THR A 135 -6.51 11.08 14.63
CA THR A 135 -6.16 12.46 14.29
C THR A 135 -7.08 13.45 15.01
N THR A 136 -6.52 14.58 15.45
CA THR A 136 -7.25 15.66 16.14
C THR A 136 -8.01 16.59 15.18
N THR A 137 -7.69 16.55 13.89
CA THR A 137 -8.31 17.40 12.85
C THR A 137 -9.66 16.87 12.36
N SER A 138 -9.99 15.61 12.63
CA SER A 138 -11.23 14.98 12.19
C SER A 138 -12.42 15.45 13.04
N SER A 139 -13.51 15.85 12.38
CA SER A 139 -14.69 16.33 13.10
C SER A 139 -15.37 15.21 13.88
N PHE A 140 -16.12 15.59 14.94
CA PHE A 140 -16.87 14.64 15.76
C PHE A 140 -17.76 13.72 14.92
N ARG A 141 -18.47 14.27 13.91
CA ARG A 141 -19.34 13.48 13.03
C ARG A 141 -18.60 12.37 12.30
N HIS A 142 -17.38 12.61 11.81
CA HIS A 142 -16.57 11.58 11.17
C HIS A 142 -16.13 10.52 12.18
N LYS A 143 -15.60 10.93 13.34
CA LYS A 143 -15.21 10.00 14.41
C LYS A 143 -16.38 9.13 14.88
N TRP A 144 -17.56 9.72 15.00
CA TRP A 144 -18.79 9.04 15.37
C TRP A 144 -19.22 7.99 14.35
N LEU A 145 -19.21 8.33 13.05
CA LEU A 145 -19.52 7.37 11.99
C LEU A 145 -18.52 6.20 11.96
N VAL A 146 -17.23 6.48 12.18
CA VAL A 146 -16.19 5.45 12.23
C VAL A 146 -16.41 4.52 13.42
N ILE A 147 -16.59 5.04 14.63
CA ILE A 147 -16.75 4.19 15.82
C ILE A 147 -18.03 3.33 15.73
N GLN A 148 -19.12 3.87 15.17
CA GLN A 148 -20.33 3.10 14.92
C GLN A 148 -20.11 1.96 13.92
N THR A 149 -19.29 2.21 12.89
CA THR A 149 -18.94 1.19 11.90
C THR A 149 -18.03 0.12 12.52
N LEU A 150 -17.03 0.53 13.30
CA LEU A 150 -16.17 -0.38 14.04
C LEU A 150 -16.94 -1.21 15.06
N ALA A 151 -18.01 -0.69 15.68
CA ALA A 151 -18.87 -1.45 16.57
C ALA A 151 -19.55 -2.63 15.85
N LYS A 152 -19.99 -2.43 14.59
CA LYS A 152 -20.56 -3.50 13.76
C LYS A 152 -19.50 -4.54 13.40
N ILE A 153 -18.32 -4.09 12.99
CA ILE A 153 -17.19 -4.95 12.65
C ILE A 153 -16.73 -5.77 13.87
N SER A 154 -16.68 -5.14 15.04
CA SER A 154 -16.25 -5.74 16.31
C SER A 154 -17.26 -6.74 16.88
N ALA A 155 -18.45 -6.83 16.31
CA ALA A 155 -19.47 -7.81 16.65
C ALA A 155 -19.40 -9.09 15.81
N ASP A 156 -18.50 -9.16 14.82
CA ASP A 156 -18.27 -10.35 14.00
C ASP A 156 -16.95 -11.02 14.42
N ALA A 157 -17.04 -12.21 15.01
CA ALA A 157 -15.89 -12.94 15.51
C ALA A 157 -14.91 -13.35 14.40
N GLN A 158 -15.40 -13.73 13.22
CA GLN A 158 -14.54 -14.16 12.13
C GLN A 158 -13.74 -12.97 11.57
N ILE A 159 -14.35 -11.80 11.44
CA ILE A 159 -13.63 -10.59 10.99
C ILE A 159 -12.52 -10.23 11.98
N ILE A 160 -12.79 -10.28 13.29
CA ILE A 160 -11.77 -9.98 14.31
C ILE A 160 -10.59 -10.94 14.24
N VAL A 161 -10.86 -12.24 14.10
CA VAL A 161 -9.81 -13.26 13.95
C VAL A 161 -9.03 -13.06 12.64
N ASP A 162 -9.73 -12.77 11.54
CA ASP A 162 -9.10 -12.50 10.24
C ASP A 162 -8.20 -11.26 10.30
N LEU A 163 -8.58 -10.22 11.05
CA LEU A 163 -7.74 -9.04 11.25
C LEU A 163 -6.44 -9.38 11.98
N PHE A 164 -6.49 -10.23 13.00
CA PHE A 164 -5.30 -10.65 13.72
C PHE A 164 -4.40 -11.57 12.87
N ILE A 165 -4.97 -12.60 12.25
CA ILE A 165 -4.19 -13.63 11.57
C ILE A 165 -3.63 -13.14 10.25
N ASN A 166 -4.41 -12.38 9.48
CA ASN A 166 -3.95 -11.96 8.15
C ASN A 166 -2.95 -10.80 8.20
N TYR A 167 -2.98 -9.97 9.26
CA TYR A 167 -2.22 -8.72 9.28
C TYR A 167 -1.20 -8.68 10.42
N ASP A 168 -1.61 -8.88 11.67
CA ASP A 168 -0.69 -8.85 12.82
C ASP A 168 0.26 -10.05 12.80
N CYS A 169 -0.21 -11.23 12.41
CA CYS A 169 0.62 -12.44 12.27
C CYS A 169 1.28 -12.57 10.88
N SER A 170 1.63 -11.45 10.25
CA SER A 170 2.31 -11.40 8.96
C SER A 170 3.49 -10.42 9.02
N MET A 171 4.67 -10.84 8.57
CA MET A 171 5.89 -10.02 8.56
C MET A 171 5.82 -8.79 7.65
N ARG A 172 4.88 -8.75 6.69
CA ARG A 172 4.81 -7.69 5.67
C ARG A 172 3.61 -6.75 5.81
N SER A 173 2.63 -7.11 6.65
CA SER A 173 1.40 -6.35 6.80
C SER A 173 1.44 -5.48 8.05
N ALA A 174 0.66 -4.41 8.09
CA ALA A 174 0.53 -3.59 9.30
C ALA A 174 -0.16 -4.35 10.47
N ASN A 175 0.12 -3.98 11.72
CA ASN A 175 -0.59 -4.48 12.91
C ASN A 175 -1.97 -3.80 13.05
N ILE A 176 -2.94 -4.24 12.25
CA ILE A 176 -4.27 -3.63 12.20
C ILE A 176 -5.06 -3.95 13.48
N PHE A 177 -5.01 -5.18 13.98
CA PHE A 177 -5.80 -5.58 15.14
C PHE A 177 -5.28 -4.93 16.42
N GLU A 178 -3.96 -4.94 16.66
CA GLU A 178 -3.35 -4.21 17.77
C GLU A 178 -3.72 -2.72 17.74
N ARG A 179 -3.55 -2.06 16.59
CA ARG A 179 -3.86 -0.63 16.46
C ARG A 179 -5.35 -0.35 16.65
N LEU A 180 -6.24 -1.23 16.17
CA LEU A 180 -7.68 -1.15 16.44
C LEU A 180 -7.97 -1.14 17.95
N VAL A 181 -7.40 -2.07 18.71
CA VAL A 181 -7.59 -2.16 20.17
C VAL A 181 -7.06 -0.91 20.87
N ILE A 182 -5.89 -0.41 20.47
CA ILE A 182 -5.30 0.82 21.03
C ILE A 182 -6.21 2.03 20.78
N VAL A 183 -6.68 2.20 19.55
CA VAL A 183 -7.55 3.33 19.17
C VAL A 183 -8.87 3.29 19.92
N LEU A 184 -9.52 2.12 20.01
CA LEU A 184 -10.75 1.96 20.77
C LEU A 184 -10.55 2.20 22.28
N SER A 185 -9.41 1.77 22.84
CA SER A 185 -9.02 2.07 24.23
C SER A 185 -8.86 3.56 24.49
N ARG A 186 -8.17 4.28 23.59
CA ARG A 186 -8.04 5.75 23.67
C ARG A 186 -9.39 6.45 23.58
N ALA A 187 -10.29 5.98 22.71
CA ALA A 187 -11.65 6.50 22.60
C ALA A 187 -12.44 6.28 23.90
N ALA A 188 -12.34 5.09 24.51
CA ALA A 188 -13.00 4.77 25.78
C ALA A 188 -12.47 5.61 26.97
N GLN A 189 -11.17 5.89 26.99
CA GLN A 189 -10.52 6.70 28.03
C GLN A 189 -10.91 8.19 27.99
N GLY A 190 -11.43 8.69 26.87
CA GLY A 190 -11.86 10.10 26.75
C GLY A 190 -10.72 11.09 26.54
N ARG A 191 -9.46 10.63 26.37
CA ARG A 191 -8.29 11.51 26.19
C ARG A 191 -8.35 12.44 24.97
N GLN A 192 -9.29 12.21 24.05
CA GLN A 192 -9.46 13.01 22.84
C GLN A 192 -10.45 14.18 23.02
N ALA A 193 -11.18 14.26 24.14
CA ALA A 193 -12.30 15.18 24.29
C ALA A 193 -11.87 16.63 24.57
N ASP A 194 -10.82 16.80 25.39
CA ASP A 194 -10.26 18.12 25.73
C ASP A 194 -9.72 18.86 24.50
N GLU A 195 -9.26 18.13 23.48
CA GLU A 195 -8.63 18.69 22.28
C GLU A 195 -9.61 19.04 21.15
N LEU A 196 -10.83 18.51 21.17
CA LEU A 196 -11.82 18.64 20.06
C LEU A 196 -12.90 19.70 20.32
N GLY A 197 -13.00 20.25 21.53
CA GLY A 197 -14.07 21.17 21.90
C GLY A 197 -15.47 20.53 21.83
N CYS A 198 -15.55 19.20 21.97
CA CYS A 198 -16.81 18.45 21.95
C CYS A 198 -17.70 18.80 23.15
N SER A 199 -19.01 18.66 22.98
CA SER A 199 -19.91 18.74 24.14
C SER A 199 -19.68 17.55 25.08
N PRO A 200 -19.93 17.70 26.40
CA PRO A 200 -19.80 16.59 27.36
C PRO A 200 -20.63 15.36 26.98
N THR A 201 -21.79 15.56 26.33
CA THR A 201 -22.65 14.48 25.84
C THR A 201 -22.03 13.73 24.67
N GLU A 202 -21.41 14.44 23.73
CA GLU A 202 -20.72 13.84 22.57
C GLU A 202 -19.50 13.04 22.99
N GLU A 203 -18.70 13.57 23.93
CA GLU A 203 -17.61 12.82 24.55
C GLU A 203 -18.15 11.54 25.20
N HIS A 204 -19.17 11.67 26.06
CA HIS A 204 -19.73 10.52 26.77
C HIS A 204 -20.17 9.43 25.79
N ASN A 205 -20.86 9.81 24.71
CA ASN A 205 -21.29 8.88 23.67
C ASN A 205 -20.12 8.17 23.00
N LEU A 206 -19.06 8.90 22.65
CA LEU A 206 -17.86 8.32 22.01
C LEU A 206 -17.17 7.32 22.96
N ARG A 207 -17.05 7.67 24.24
CA ARG A 207 -16.45 6.80 25.27
C ARG A 207 -17.25 5.53 25.46
N MET A 208 -18.57 5.65 25.60
CA MET A 208 -19.46 4.49 25.73
C MET A 208 -19.38 3.56 24.52
N LYS A 209 -19.31 4.13 23.31
CA LYS A 209 -19.11 3.33 22.08
C LYS A 209 -17.74 2.66 22.01
N GLY A 210 -16.68 3.32 22.48
CA GLY A 210 -15.35 2.70 22.62
C GLY A 210 -15.37 1.47 23.53
N PHE A 211 -16.00 1.59 24.71
CA PHE A 211 -16.18 0.46 25.62
C PHE A 211 -17.01 -0.67 25.01
N GLU A 212 -18.11 -0.34 24.32
CA GLU A 212 -18.95 -1.32 23.64
C GLU A 212 -18.14 -2.13 22.62
N CYS A 213 -17.30 -1.48 21.80
CA CYS A 213 -16.45 -2.17 20.83
C CYS A 213 -15.47 -3.13 21.52
N LEU A 214 -14.76 -2.67 22.56
CA LEU A 214 -13.79 -3.50 23.29
C LEU A 214 -14.46 -4.72 23.95
N VAL A 215 -15.63 -4.51 24.55
CA VAL A 215 -16.41 -5.60 25.14
C VAL A 215 -16.88 -6.59 24.05
N SER A 216 -17.31 -6.10 22.88
CA SER A 216 -17.68 -6.96 21.75
C SER A 216 -16.50 -7.76 21.23
N ILE A 217 -15.31 -7.18 21.11
CA ILE A 217 -14.08 -7.90 20.75
C ILE A 217 -13.81 -9.03 21.75
N LEU A 218 -13.85 -8.74 23.06
CA LEU A 218 -13.63 -9.75 24.10
C LEU A 218 -14.68 -10.87 24.04
N LYS A 219 -15.95 -10.52 23.84
CA LYS A 219 -17.03 -11.51 23.67
C LYS A 219 -16.79 -12.40 22.46
N CYS A 220 -16.44 -11.81 21.31
CA CYS A 220 -16.13 -12.53 20.08
C CYS A 220 -14.95 -13.50 20.28
N MET A 221 -13.89 -13.07 20.96
CA MET A 221 -12.75 -13.94 21.26
C MET A 221 -13.13 -15.10 22.17
N VAL A 222 -13.99 -14.87 23.17
CA VAL A 222 -14.51 -15.93 24.04
C VAL A 222 -15.40 -16.89 23.27
N GLU A 223 -16.30 -16.40 22.42
CA GLU A 223 -17.19 -17.20 21.57
C GLU A 223 -16.37 -18.09 20.62
N TRP A 224 -15.45 -17.49 19.87
CA TRP A 224 -14.55 -18.21 18.98
C TRP A 224 -13.70 -19.26 19.74
N SER A 225 -13.21 -18.93 20.93
CA SER A 225 -12.45 -19.89 21.73
C SER A 225 -13.29 -21.10 22.14
N LYS A 226 -14.59 -20.92 22.44
CA LYS A 226 -15.49 -22.02 22.80
C LYS A 226 -15.73 -22.95 21.62
N ASP A 227 -15.85 -22.42 20.41
CA ASP A 227 -16.06 -23.21 19.21
C ASP A 227 -14.88 -24.16 18.93
N LEU A 228 -13.65 -23.73 19.26
CA LEU A 228 -12.45 -24.59 19.22
C LEU A 228 -12.50 -25.75 20.23
N TYR A 229 -13.08 -25.53 21.42
CA TYR A 229 -13.22 -26.59 22.43
C TYR A 229 -14.34 -27.58 22.12
N VAL A 230 -15.40 -27.13 21.45
CA VAL A 230 -16.57 -27.97 21.10
C VAL A 230 -16.34 -28.73 19.80
N ASN A 231 -15.59 -28.17 18.84
CA ASN A 231 -15.30 -28.79 17.55
C ASN A 231 -13.81 -28.58 17.17
N PRO A 232 -12.90 -29.48 17.60
CA PRO A 232 -11.47 -29.40 17.30
C PRO A 232 -11.11 -29.46 15.79
N HIS A 233 -12.08 -29.84 14.94
CA HIS A 233 -11.93 -30.02 13.50
C HIS A 233 -12.49 -28.87 12.65
N LEU A 234 -13.00 -27.79 13.25
CA LEU A 234 -13.24 -26.55 12.52
C LEU A 234 -11.88 -25.96 12.15
N GLN A 235 -11.33 -26.43 11.02
CA GLN A 235 -10.36 -25.68 10.26
C GLN A 235 -10.98 -24.30 10.04
N SER A 236 -10.44 -23.34 10.76
CA SER A 236 -10.47 -21.96 10.37
C SER A 236 -10.07 -21.93 8.89
N ASN A 237 -10.96 -21.53 7.99
CA ASN A 237 -10.68 -21.34 6.56
C ASN A 237 -9.64 -20.21 6.39
N LEU A 238 -8.42 -20.44 6.84
CA LEU A 238 -7.36 -19.46 7.03
C LEU A 238 -6.16 -19.84 6.15
N GLY A 239 -6.05 -19.17 5.00
CA GLY A 239 -4.87 -19.22 4.13
C GLY A 239 -5.18 -19.76 2.73
N PRO A 240 -4.45 -19.28 1.69
CA PRO A 240 -4.89 -19.37 0.31
C PRO A 240 -4.83 -20.82 -0.21
N ASP A 241 -5.86 -21.21 -0.96
CA ASP A 241 -5.91 -22.43 -1.77
C ASP A 241 -4.66 -22.54 -2.64
N SER A 242 -3.69 -23.37 -2.23
CA SER A 242 -2.66 -23.87 -3.11
C SER A 242 -3.18 -25.15 -3.75
N LYS A 243 -3.73 -25.05 -4.96
CA LYS A 243 -4.03 -26.21 -5.80
C LYS A 243 -2.73 -26.77 -6.39
N PRO A 244 -2.49 -28.09 -6.32
CA PRO A 244 -1.83 -28.82 -7.39
C PRO A 244 -2.88 -29.49 -8.28
N LEU A 245 -2.71 -29.34 -9.59
CA LEU A 245 -3.46 -30.03 -10.65
C LEU A 245 -2.91 -31.44 -10.91
N HIS A 246 -3.75 -32.25 -11.57
CA HIS A 246 -3.59 -33.61 -12.11
C HIS A 246 -3.75 -34.76 -11.10
N ASP A 247 -4.59 -35.79 -11.34
CA ASP A 247 -4.70 -36.59 -12.57
C ASP A 247 -6.09 -37.26 -12.76
N ASN A 248 -6.40 -37.62 -14.01
CA ASN A 248 -7.63 -38.27 -14.50
C ASN A 248 -7.68 -39.78 -14.24
N GLY A 249 -8.88 -40.35 -14.10
CA GLY A 249 -9.10 -41.76 -14.48
C GLY A 249 -10.34 -42.49 -13.94
N TYR A 250 -11.35 -42.61 -14.82
CA TYR A 250 -12.26 -43.77 -15.04
C TYR A 250 -13.43 -44.10 -14.07
N ASP A 251 -14.65 -43.87 -14.59
CA ASP A 251 -15.82 -44.78 -14.71
C ASP A 251 -16.16 -45.82 -13.61
N GLN A 252 -17.42 -45.82 -13.11
CA GLN A 252 -18.55 -46.64 -13.63
C GLN A 252 -19.76 -46.73 -12.65
N ASP A 253 -20.91 -46.29 -13.15
CA ASP A 253 -22.26 -46.92 -13.21
C ASP A 253 -22.99 -47.60 -12.00
N SER A 254 -24.33 -47.49 -12.10
CA SER A 254 -25.45 -48.21 -11.43
C SER A 254 -25.84 -47.77 -10.00
N GLY A 255 -27.10 -47.58 -9.59
CA GLY A 255 -28.42 -47.79 -10.20
C GLY A 255 -29.44 -48.14 -9.08
N ARG A 256 -30.69 -47.62 -9.19
CA ARG A 256 -31.93 -47.95 -8.42
C ARG A 256 -32.03 -47.45 -6.96
N SER A 257 -33.20 -47.21 -6.35
CA SER A 257 -34.61 -46.89 -6.69
C SER A 257 -35.41 -46.95 -5.36
N SER A 258 -36.51 -46.17 -5.25
CA SER A 258 -37.64 -46.29 -4.29
C SER A 258 -37.39 -45.93 -2.81
N SER A 259 -38.35 -45.43 -2.03
CA SER A 259 -39.71 -44.90 -2.22
C SER A 259 -40.24 -44.50 -0.83
N GLY A 260 -40.93 -43.35 -0.73
CA GLY A 260 -42.06 -43.09 0.19
C GLY A 260 -41.81 -42.97 1.71
N TYR A 261 -42.07 -41.80 2.30
CA TYR A 261 -43.25 -41.54 3.16
C TYR A 261 -43.21 -40.09 3.69
N VAL A 262 -44.40 -39.51 3.84
CA VAL A 262 -44.71 -38.10 4.11
C VAL A 262 -44.80 -37.83 5.61
N GLY A 263 -44.30 -36.68 6.08
CA GLY A 263 -44.58 -36.12 7.41
C GLY A 263 -44.03 -34.71 7.61
N ASN A 264 -44.93 -33.71 7.65
CA ASN A 264 -44.66 -32.29 7.82
C ASN A 264 -43.99 -31.91 9.17
N GLY A 265 -43.03 -30.98 9.14
CA GLY A 265 -42.62 -30.24 10.35
C GLY A 265 -41.34 -29.39 10.20
N ILE A 266 -41.53 -28.07 10.03
CA ILE A 266 -40.63 -26.96 10.44
C ILE A 266 -39.22 -26.91 9.81
N ARG A 267 -39.05 -25.93 8.91
CA ARG A 267 -37.80 -25.56 8.24
C ARG A 267 -36.73 -25.07 9.23
N ARG A 268 -35.61 -25.80 9.30
CA ARG A 268 -34.28 -25.25 9.61
C ARG A 268 -33.37 -25.63 8.46
N THR A 269 -32.68 -24.63 7.93
CA THR A 269 -31.75 -24.77 6.79
C THR A 269 -30.45 -25.38 7.29
N ASP A 270 -30.42 -26.70 7.33
CA ASP A 270 -29.21 -27.47 7.56
C ASP A 270 -28.54 -27.70 6.20
N SER A 271 -27.33 -27.16 6.03
CA SER A 271 -26.47 -27.50 4.90
C SER A 271 -25.55 -28.63 5.35
N ASN A 272 -25.84 -29.86 4.91
CA ASN A 272 -24.97 -31.01 5.10
C ASN A 272 -24.86 -31.81 3.80
N GLY A 273 -23.64 -32.24 3.48
CA GLY A 273 -23.30 -33.20 2.43
C GLY A 273 -21.85 -32.98 1.97
N SER A 274 -20.90 -33.91 2.08
CA SER A 274 -21.00 -35.34 2.43
C SER A 274 -19.66 -35.85 2.98
N ILE A 275 -19.80 -36.86 3.85
CA ILE A 275 -18.75 -37.73 4.37
C ILE A 275 -18.55 -38.86 3.36
N ASN A 276 -17.31 -39.16 2.97
CA ASN A 276 -16.92 -40.49 2.54
C ASN A 276 -15.64 -40.90 3.30
N SER A 277 -15.73 -42.07 3.93
CA SER A 277 -14.74 -42.64 4.82
C SER A 277 -13.73 -43.52 4.08
N PHE A 278 -12.43 -43.34 4.34
CA PHE A 278 -11.46 -44.43 4.33
C PHE A 278 -10.50 -44.27 5.53
N HIS A 279 -10.34 -45.37 6.26
CA HIS A 279 -9.47 -45.50 7.43
C HIS A 279 -7.99 -45.46 7.05
N SER A 280 -7.17 -44.76 7.84
CA SER A 280 -5.93 -45.30 8.44
C SER A 280 -5.32 -44.34 9.47
N ASN A 281 -5.44 -44.78 10.73
CA ASN A 281 -4.55 -44.68 11.90
C ASN A 281 -3.57 -43.49 12.12
N SER A 282 -3.68 -42.99 13.37
CA SER A 282 -2.67 -42.40 14.26
C SER A 282 -1.99 -41.06 13.89
N GLY A 283 -2.35 -40.00 14.65
CA GLY A 283 -1.45 -38.88 14.94
C GLY A 283 -2.00 -37.47 14.71
N LEU A 284 -3.18 -37.09 15.21
CA LEU A 284 -3.82 -35.80 14.89
C LEU A 284 -4.05 -34.83 16.06
N SER A 285 -3.19 -34.86 17.08
CA SER A 285 -3.14 -33.83 18.13
C SER A 285 -2.03 -32.79 17.92
N SER A 286 -1.26 -32.86 16.82
CA SER A 286 -0.07 -31.99 16.61
C SER A 286 -0.31 -30.78 15.70
N GLU A 287 -1.28 -30.81 14.79
CA GLU A 287 -1.44 -29.78 13.75
C GLU A 287 -1.96 -28.44 14.29
N SER A 288 -2.96 -28.48 15.20
CA SER A 288 -3.55 -27.28 15.79
C SER A 288 -2.60 -26.56 16.75
N SER A 289 -1.83 -27.33 17.54
CA SER A 289 -0.79 -26.77 18.40
C SER A 289 0.39 -26.20 17.60
N LYS A 290 0.76 -26.83 16.47
CA LYS A 290 1.79 -26.29 15.56
C LYS A 290 1.38 -24.96 14.94
N ASN A 291 0.13 -24.82 14.48
CA ASN A 291 -0.37 -23.57 13.89
C ASN A 291 -0.40 -22.40 14.89
N VAL A 292 -0.78 -22.65 16.15
CA VAL A 292 -0.77 -21.62 17.20
C VAL A 292 0.67 -21.20 17.54
N ILE A 293 1.58 -22.17 17.65
CA ILE A 293 3.00 -21.91 17.88
C ILE A 293 3.59 -21.12 16.71
N ASP A 294 3.20 -21.43 15.47
CA ASP A 294 3.66 -20.72 14.27
C ASP A 294 3.22 -19.25 14.27
N PHE A 295 1.95 -18.95 14.56
CA PHE A 295 1.47 -17.56 14.64
C PHE A 295 2.14 -16.76 15.77
N GLU A 296 2.34 -17.37 16.95
CA GLU A 296 3.05 -16.72 18.05
C GLU A 296 4.51 -16.43 17.69
N LEU A 297 5.21 -17.38 17.08
CA LEU A 297 6.58 -17.20 16.62
C LEU A 297 6.69 -16.12 15.53
N VAL A 298 5.78 -16.10 14.56
CA VAL A 298 5.74 -15.06 13.52
C VAL A 298 5.52 -13.69 14.14
N ARG A 299 4.57 -13.57 15.09
CA ARG A 299 4.31 -12.31 15.77
C ARG A 299 5.51 -11.85 16.60
N GLN A 300 6.12 -12.71 17.40
CA GLN A 300 7.32 -12.38 18.16
C GLN A 300 8.47 -11.94 17.24
N ARG A 301 8.65 -12.66 16.12
CA ARG A 301 9.67 -12.31 15.12
C ARG A 301 9.40 -10.94 14.51
N LYS A 302 8.13 -10.61 14.22
CA LYS A 302 7.71 -9.31 13.71
C LYS A 302 7.97 -8.18 14.70
N GLU A 303 7.60 -8.36 15.98
CA GLU A 303 7.84 -7.37 17.03
C GLU A 303 9.35 -7.08 17.20
N LEU A 304 10.18 -8.13 17.16
CA LEU A 304 11.63 -7.95 17.15
C LEU A 304 12.09 -7.17 15.91
N PHE A 305 11.54 -7.46 14.73
CA PHE A 305 11.91 -6.79 13.50
C PHE A 305 11.51 -5.31 13.49
N GLU A 306 10.29 -4.98 13.90
CA GLU A 306 9.81 -3.60 14.02
C GLU A 306 10.67 -2.80 15.00
N LYS A 307 11.02 -3.38 16.15
CA LYS A 307 11.98 -2.77 17.08
C LYS A 307 13.35 -2.53 16.44
N GLY A 308 13.82 -3.44 15.59
CA GLY A 308 15.06 -3.28 14.84
C GLY A 308 15.00 -2.13 13.83
N ILE A 309 13.86 -1.95 13.16
CA ILE A 309 13.60 -0.82 12.26
C ILE A 309 13.59 0.51 13.05
N ASP A 310 12.93 0.56 14.21
CA ASP A 310 12.92 1.75 15.06
C ASP A 310 14.32 2.13 15.54
N LEU A 311 15.12 1.13 15.93
CA LEU A 311 16.51 1.33 16.29
C LEU A 311 17.33 1.80 15.08
N PHE A 312 17.09 1.26 13.89
CA PHE A 312 17.76 1.68 12.66
C PHE A 312 17.46 3.14 12.33
N ASN A 313 16.19 3.54 12.41
CA ASN A 313 15.76 4.91 12.15
C ASN A 313 16.36 5.92 13.14
N GLN A 314 16.67 5.49 14.37
CA GLN A 314 17.36 6.32 15.38
C GLN A 314 18.88 6.31 15.22
N ASN A 315 19.46 5.13 14.96
CA ASN A 315 20.88 4.91 14.79
C ASN A 315 21.11 3.69 13.88
N PRO A 316 21.45 3.90 12.60
CA PRO A 316 21.49 2.80 11.63
C PRO A 316 22.47 1.69 11.99
N LYS A 317 23.64 2.01 12.57
CA LYS A 317 24.61 0.98 13.00
C LYS A 317 24.03 0.08 14.10
N LYS A 318 23.43 0.67 15.14
CA LYS A 318 22.81 -0.10 16.23
C LYS A 318 21.60 -0.91 15.78
N GLY A 319 20.79 -0.35 14.87
CA GLY A 319 19.64 -1.07 14.31
C GLY A 319 20.06 -2.29 13.50
N LEU A 320 21.07 -2.14 12.65
CA LEU A 320 21.65 -3.23 11.88
C LEU A 320 22.26 -4.30 12.79
N GLU A 321 23.10 -3.91 13.75
CA GLU A 321 23.68 -4.83 14.76
C GLU A 321 22.59 -5.65 15.47
N TYR A 322 21.53 -4.99 15.94
CA TYR A 322 20.41 -5.66 16.58
C TYR A 322 19.69 -6.65 15.65
N LEU A 323 19.47 -6.27 14.38
CA LEU A 323 18.83 -7.16 13.39
C LEU A 323 19.70 -8.39 13.09
N TYR A 324 21.03 -8.23 13.07
CA TYR A 324 21.98 -9.34 12.92
C TYR A 324 21.93 -10.28 14.12
N GLU A 325 22.01 -9.74 15.34
CA GLU A 325 21.97 -10.52 16.59
C GLU A 325 20.69 -11.35 16.72
N LYS A 326 19.58 -10.85 16.19
CA LYS A 326 18.29 -11.55 16.18
C LYS A 326 18.10 -12.48 14.99
N ASN A 327 19.09 -12.64 14.12
CA ASN A 327 19.01 -13.42 12.87
C ASN A 327 17.84 -13.00 11.98
N LEU A 328 17.57 -11.70 11.95
CA LEU A 328 16.50 -11.10 11.14
C LEU A 328 17.03 -10.49 9.83
N LEU A 329 18.33 -10.22 9.79
CA LEU A 329 19.06 -9.73 8.63
C LEU A 329 20.46 -10.35 8.66
N ASN A 330 21.02 -10.69 7.50
CA ASN A 330 22.42 -11.11 7.43
C ASN A 330 23.32 -9.87 7.29
N ASN A 331 24.57 -9.98 7.73
CA ASN A 331 25.55 -8.90 7.62
C ASN A 331 26.27 -8.91 6.27
N GLU A 332 25.52 -9.12 5.19
CA GLU A 332 26.04 -9.10 3.81
C GLU A 332 25.51 -7.85 3.08
N PRO A 333 26.36 -7.15 2.29
CA PRO A 333 25.96 -5.91 1.61
C PRO A 333 24.70 -6.06 0.74
N GLU A 334 24.55 -7.18 0.06
CA GLU A 334 23.42 -7.50 -0.81
C GLU A 334 22.12 -7.66 -0.04
N ASP A 335 22.17 -8.28 1.14
CA ASP A 335 21.01 -8.50 2.00
C ASP A 335 20.56 -7.17 2.64
N ILE A 336 21.50 -6.32 3.03
CA ILE A 336 21.20 -4.98 3.57
C ILE A 336 20.60 -4.09 2.47
N ALA A 337 21.15 -4.15 1.26
CA ALA A 337 20.60 -3.46 0.09
C ALA A 337 19.16 -3.92 -0.22
N GLN A 338 18.91 -5.22 -0.20
CA GLN A 338 17.58 -5.79 -0.41
C GLN A 338 16.61 -5.37 0.71
N PHE A 339 17.09 -5.28 1.95
CA PHE A 339 16.33 -4.74 3.08
C PHE A 339 15.91 -3.28 2.84
N PHE A 340 16.82 -2.43 2.37
CA PHE A 340 16.48 -1.03 2.04
C PHE A 340 15.44 -0.93 0.91
N HIS A 341 15.54 -1.75 -0.13
CA HIS A 341 14.54 -1.77 -1.21
C HIS A 341 13.17 -2.29 -0.74
N SER A 342 13.16 -3.38 0.04
CA SER A 342 11.95 -4.09 0.44
C SER A 342 11.14 -3.34 1.50
N TYR A 343 11.80 -2.52 2.32
CA TYR A 343 11.20 -1.83 3.47
C TYR A 343 11.28 -0.30 3.37
N GLN A 344 11.46 0.25 2.16
CA GLN A 344 11.61 1.69 1.89
C GLN A 344 10.44 2.57 2.38
N ASP A 345 9.26 1.98 2.59
CA ASP A 345 8.06 2.69 3.05
C ASP A 345 7.97 2.81 4.57
N VAL A 346 8.73 1.97 5.30
CA VAL A 346 8.74 1.93 6.78
C VAL A 346 10.06 2.49 7.34
N LEU A 347 11.15 2.31 6.59
CA LEU A 347 12.46 2.89 6.92
C LEU A 347 12.46 4.40 6.62
N ASP A 348 13.15 5.18 7.46
CA ASP A 348 13.35 6.59 7.20
C ASP A 348 14.28 6.77 5.98
N LYS A 349 13.70 7.24 4.88
CA LYS A 349 14.42 7.52 3.62
C LYS A 349 15.62 8.45 3.79
N THR A 350 15.63 9.32 4.80
CA THR A 350 16.77 10.18 5.15
C THR A 350 17.92 9.34 5.70
N VAL A 351 17.62 8.43 6.61
CA VAL A 351 18.61 7.52 7.22
C VAL A 351 19.19 6.58 6.17
N ILE A 352 18.36 6.05 5.26
CA ILE A 352 18.84 5.26 4.12
C ILE A 352 19.83 6.07 3.28
N GLY A 353 19.46 7.30 2.90
CA GLY A 353 20.33 8.17 2.11
C GLY A 353 21.66 8.46 2.78
N ASP A 354 21.65 8.74 4.09
CA ASP A 354 22.86 8.96 4.87
C ASP A 354 23.75 7.71 4.98
N CYS A 355 23.16 6.52 5.08
CA CYS A 355 23.89 5.25 5.06
C CYS A 355 24.54 5.02 3.70
N LEU A 356 23.77 5.09 2.62
CA LEU A 356 24.29 4.88 1.26
C LEU A 356 25.37 5.91 0.89
N GLY A 357 25.26 7.13 1.38
CA GLY A 357 26.25 8.17 1.20
C GLY A 357 27.48 8.05 2.11
N HIS A 358 27.48 7.20 3.14
CA HIS A 358 28.51 7.18 4.18
C HIS A 358 29.91 6.84 3.61
N GLU A 359 30.96 7.37 4.24
CA GLU A 359 32.35 7.10 3.84
C GLU A 359 32.90 5.73 4.28
N ASP A 360 32.12 5.00 5.08
CA ASP A 360 32.54 3.73 5.70
C ASP A 360 32.56 2.61 4.65
N ASN A 361 33.58 1.76 4.68
CA ASN A 361 33.77 0.75 3.64
C ASN A 361 32.61 -0.24 3.55
N HIS A 362 32.00 -0.61 4.67
CA HIS A 362 30.86 -1.52 4.68
C HIS A 362 29.63 -0.85 4.02
N PHE A 363 29.33 0.39 4.39
CA PHE A 363 28.22 1.13 3.79
C PHE A 363 28.44 1.49 2.31
N LYS A 364 29.70 1.67 1.87
CA LYS A 364 30.03 1.81 0.44
C LYS A 364 29.70 0.54 -0.35
N GLN A 365 30.02 -0.63 0.19
CA GLN A 365 29.66 -1.91 -0.44
C GLN A 365 28.14 -2.08 -0.50
N VAL A 366 27.42 -1.72 0.57
CA VAL A 366 25.95 -1.70 0.58
C VAL A 366 25.41 -0.75 -0.50
N MET A 367 26.02 0.42 -0.68
CA MET A 367 25.62 1.36 -1.73
C MET A 367 25.83 0.80 -3.13
N TYR A 368 26.93 0.10 -3.37
CA TYR A 368 27.15 -0.58 -4.64
C TYR A 368 26.10 -1.65 -4.89
N ALA A 369 25.88 -2.55 -3.93
CA ALA A 369 24.86 -3.59 -4.03
C ALA A 369 23.45 -3.02 -4.24
N TYR A 370 23.10 -1.92 -3.53
CA TYR A 370 21.81 -1.25 -3.65
C TYR A 370 21.56 -0.72 -5.07
N ILE A 371 22.56 -0.07 -5.67
CA ILE A 371 22.45 0.49 -7.02
C ILE A 371 22.51 -0.63 -8.08
N ASP A 372 23.29 -1.67 -7.86
CA ASP A 372 23.39 -2.80 -8.79
C ASP A 372 22.09 -3.63 -8.86
N GLN A 373 21.29 -3.63 -7.79
CA GLN A 373 19.94 -4.21 -7.76
C GLN A 373 18.89 -3.38 -8.52
N LEU A 374 19.21 -2.13 -8.93
CA LEU A 374 18.34 -1.33 -9.78
C LEU A 374 18.54 -1.67 -11.26
N ASP A 375 17.43 -2.02 -11.93
CA ASP A 375 17.40 -2.23 -13.37
C ASP A 375 17.08 -0.92 -14.10
N PHE A 376 18.02 -0.45 -14.92
CA PHE A 376 17.87 0.73 -15.78
C PHE A 376 17.84 0.38 -17.28
N THR A 377 17.74 -0.90 -17.63
CA THR A 377 17.79 -1.36 -19.02
C THR A 377 16.67 -0.74 -19.84
N ASN A 378 17.01 -0.11 -20.98
CA ASN A 378 16.08 0.59 -21.88
C ASN A 378 15.29 1.74 -21.21
N MET A 379 15.77 2.27 -20.08
CA MET A 379 15.16 3.43 -19.44
C MET A 379 15.79 4.72 -19.96
N GLU A 380 14.97 5.73 -20.19
CA GLU A 380 15.48 7.09 -20.44
C GLU A 380 16.23 7.62 -19.20
N PHE A 381 17.25 8.45 -19.42
CA PHE A 381 18.14 8.93 -18.36
C PHE A 381 17.39 9.56 -17.19
N LEU A 382 16.43 10.45 -17.46
CA LEU A 382 15.68 11.13 -16.40
C LEU A 382 14.75 10.15 -15.65
N ALA A 383 14.13 9.20 -16.35
CA ALA A 383 13.31 8.17 -15.72
C ALA A 383 14.13 7.25 -14.80
N ALA A 384 15.35 6.88 -15.22
CA ALA A 384 16.29 6.12 -14.40
C ALA A 384 16.72 6.91 -13.15
N LEU A 385 17.03 8.21 -13.30
CA LEU A 385 17.39 9.08 -12.19
C LEU A 385 16.22 9.24 -11.18
N ARG A 386 14.99 9.41 -11.67
CA ARG A 386 13.79 9.44 -10.81
C ARG A 386 13.60 8.12 -10.06
N LYS A 387 13.78 6.97 -10.73
CA LYS A 387 13.70 5.64 -10.11
C LYS A 387 14.76 5.47 -9.02
N PHE A 388 16.00 5.88 -9.29
CA PHE A 388 17.09 5.85 -8.32
C PHE A 388 16.79 6.68 -7.07
N LEU A 389 16.32 7.91 -7.24
CA LEU A 389 16.05 8.85 -6.14
C LEU A 389 14.72 8.59 -5.42
N ALA A 390 13.89 7.66 -5.89
CA ALA A 390 12.61 7.33 -5.24
C ALA A 390 12.79 6.59 -3.90
N GLY A 391 13.87 5.82 -3.77
CA GLY A 391 14.11 4.91 -2.65
C GLY A 391 14.65 5.56 -1.38
N PHE A 392 15.29 6.72 -1.49
CA PHE A 392 15.93 7.42 -0.36
C PHE A 392 15.90 8.94 -0.55
N ARG A 393 16.19 9.70 0.50
CA ARG A 393 16.39 11.16 0.37
C ARG A 393 17.86 11.46 0.16
N LEU A 394 18.13 12.25 -0.88
CA LEU A 394 19.50 12.64 -1.20
C LEU A 394 20.14 13.40 -0.02
N PRO A 395 21.34 12.99 0.44
CA PRO A 395 22.05 13.71 1.50
C PRO A 395 22.41 15.14 1.10
N GLY A 396 22.54 16.05 2.07
CA GLY A 396 22.94 17.44 1.81
C GLY A 396 24.45 17.67 1.67
N GLU A 397 25.28 16.69 2.03
CA GLU A 397 26.74 16.80 1.96
C GLU A 397 27.26 16.50 0.55
N ALA A 398 27.96 17.45 -0.07
CA ALA A 398 28.51 17.33 -1.43
C ALA A 398 29.23 16.00 -1.70
N GLN A 399 30.07 15.55 -0.78
CA GLN A 399 30.83 14.31 -0.92
C GLN A 399 29.96 13.04 -0.92
N LYS A 400 28.83 13.06 -0.20
CA LYS A 400 27.88 11.94 -0.20
C LYS A 400 27.13 11.86 -1.54
N ILE A 401 26.71 13.03 -2.05
CA ILE A 401 26.06 13.14 -3.37
C ILE A 401 27.01 12.66 -4.47
N ASP A 402 28.29 13.05 -4.41
CA ASP A 402 29.33 12.72 -5.40
C ASP A 402 29.44 11.20 -5.58
N ARG A 403 29.59 10.47 -4.47
CA ARG A 403 29.64 9.00 -4.46
C ARG A 403 28.39 8.35 -5.06
N LEU A 404 27.20 8.85 -4.71
CA LEU A 404 25.93 8.30 -5.18
C LEU A 404 25.74 8.52 -6.68
N MET A 405 26.02 9.73 -7.16
CA MET A 405 25.91 10.07 -8.58
C MET A 405 26.93 9.32 -9.42
N GLU A 406 28.16 9.12 -8.93
CA GLU A 406 29.20 8.39 -9.64
C GLU A 406 28.80 6.93 -9.87
N LYS A 407 28.34 6.24 -8.81
CA LYS A 407 27.86 4.85 -8.97
C LYS A 407 26.59 4.76 -9.80
N PHE A 408 25.65 5.70 -9.67
CA PHE A 408 24.47 5.77 -10.54
C PHE A 408 24.85 5.88 -12.01
N ALA A 409 25.77 6.79 -12.35
CA ALA A 409 26.21 7.00 -13.72
C ALA A 409 26.89 5.76 -14.31
N SER A 410 27.77 5.10 -13.54
CA SER A 410 28.37 3.82 -13.93
C SER A 410 27.28 2.79 -14.25
N ARG A 411 26.32 2.61 -13.33
CA ARG A 411 25.26 1.61 -13.49
C ARG A 411 24.34 1.92 -14.67
N PHE A 412 23.99 3.18 -14.87
CA PHE A 412 23.16 3.60 -16.00
C PHE A 412 23.83 3.28 -17.34
N CYS A 413 25.13 3.59 -17.47
CA CYS A 413 25.91 3.28 -18.66
C CYS A 413 26.09 1.77 -18.89
N GLU A 414 26.28 0.98 -17.84
CA GLU A 414 26.33 -0.49 -17.92
C GLU A 414 25.02 -1.07 -18.48
N CYS A 415 23.87 -0.61 -17.97
CA CYS A 415 22.55 -1.06 -18.41
C CYS A 415 22.17 -0.58 -19.82
N ASN A 416 22.77 0.52 -20.31
CA ASN A 416 22.37 1.18 -21.55
C ASN A 416 23.55 1.46 -22.49
N SER A 417 24.49 0.51 -22.57
CA SER A 417 25.67 0.59 -23.44
C SER A 417 25.32 0.74 -24.94
N ASN A 418 24.09 0.42 -25.33
CA ASN A 418 23.56 0.52 -26.68
C ASN A 418 23.08 1.93 -27.08
N LEU A 419 22.89 2.86 -26.14
CA LEU A 419 22.30 4.17 -26.45
C LEU A 419 23.27 5.09 -27.20
N GLU A 420 24.60 4.89 -27.15
CA GLU A 420 25.66 5.72 -27.77
C GLU A 420 25.56 7.25 -27.51
N ILE A 421 24.67 7.71 -26.62
CA ILE A 421 24.47 9.13 -26.28
C ILE A 421 25.63 9.65 -25.41
N PHE A 422 26.12 8.80 -24.49
CA PHE A 422 27.18 9.14 -23.53
C PHE A 422 28.51 8.55 -24.01
N ALA A 423 29.55 9.39 -24.13
CA ALA A 423 30.89 8.93 -24.46
C ALA A 423 31.52 8.17 -23.29
N SER A 424 31.21 8.55 -22.05
CA SER A 424 31.70 7.90 -20.84
C SER A 424 30.72 8.04 -19.66
N ALA A 425 30.94 7.25 -18.62
CA ALA A 425 30.20 7.38 -17.36
C ALA A 425 30.37 8.77 -16.73
N ASP A 426 31.50 9.44 -16.94
CA ASP A 426 31.74 10.81 -16.48
C ASP A 426 30.75 11.80 -17.11
N THR A 427 30.37 11.61 -18.38
CA THR A 427 29.34 12.45 -19.02
C THR A 427 27.98 12.26 -18.36
N ALA A 428 27.58 11.00 -18.12
CA ALA A 428 26.33 10.69 -17.43
C ALA A 428 26.31 11.23 -15.99
N TYR A 429 27.46 11.18 -15.31
CA TYR A 429 27.68 11.72 -13.98
C TYR A 429 27.51 13.25 -13.95
N VAL A 430 28.18 13.97 -14.85
CA VAL A 430 28.08 15.44 -14.96
C VAL A 430 26.65 15.86 -15.30
N LEU A 431 25.97 15.13 -16.19
CA LEU A 431 24.56 15.36 -16.53
C LEU A 431 23.64 15.10 -15.33
N ALA A 432 23.88 14.06 -14.53
CA ALA A 432 23.08 13.80 -13.33
C ALA A 432 23.13 15.01 -12.39
N TYR A 433 24.33 15.56 -12.18
CA TYR A 433 24.54 16.79 -11.41
C TYR A 433 23.82 18.01 -11.98
N SER A 434 23.89 18.21 -13.30
CA SER A 434 23.20 19.32 -13.95
C SER A 434 21.69 19.22 -13.77
N VAL A 435 21.12 18.00 -13.77
CA VAL A 435 19.70 17.76 -13.53
C VAL A 435 19.31 18.07 -12.08
N ILE A 436 20.11 17.65 -11.09
CA ILE A 436 19.90 17.98 -9.67
C ILE A 436 19.94 19.49 -9.42
N MET A 437 20.85 20.18 -10.10
CA MET A 437 20.93 21.64 -10.05
C MET A 437 19.72 22.28 -10.74
N LEU A 438 19.31 21.80 -11.90
CA LEU A 438 18.17 22.32 -12.64
C LEU A 438 16.86 22.19 -11.84
N THR A 439 16.60 21.03 -11.24
CA THR A 439 15.39 20.86 -10.42
C THR A 439 15.39 21.77 -9.19
N THR A 440 16.56 22.04 -8.60
CA THR A 440 16.70 22.97 -7.47
C THR A 440 16.46 24.40 -7.93
N ASP A 441 17.03 24.80 -9.07
CA ASP A 441 16.85 26.11 -9.68
C ASP A 441 15.38 26.39 -10.01
N LEU A 442 14.72 25.51 -10.77
CA LEU A 442 13.35 25.71 -11.26
C LEU A 442 12.30 25.68 -10.13
N HIS A 443 12.43 24.78 -9.16
CA HIS A 443 11.36 24.52 -8.17
C HIS A 443 11.60 25.14 -6.78
N SER A 444 12.82 25.57 -6.46
CA SER A 444 13.08 26.26 -5.19
C SER A 444 12.48 27.67 -5.16
N LYS A 445 11.75 28.01 -4.08
CA LYS A 445 11.21 29.36 -3.87
C LYS A 445 12.29 30.42 -3.61
N ASN A 446 13.51 30.00 -3.27
CA ASN A 446 14.63 30.90 -2.97
C ASN A 446 15.26 31.48 -4.25
N VAL A 447 15.15 30.79 -5.37
CA VAL A 447 15.72 31.21 -6.65
C VAL A 447 14.70 32.08 -7.39
N LYS A 448 15.01 33.37 -7.52
CA LYS A 448 14.12 34.36 -8.18
C LYS A 448 14.25 34.36 -9.70
N ASN A 449 15.47 34.25 -10.20
CA ASN A 449 15.77 34.24 -11.62
C ASN A 449 16.04 32.80 -12.03
N LYS A 450 15.06 32.19 -12.68
CA LYS A 450 15.13 30.79 -13.12
C LYS A 450 16.02 30.67 -14.35
N MET A 451 16.76 29.57 -14.43
CA MET A 451 17.55 29.18 -15.58
C MET A 451 16.63 28.91 -16.77
N THR A 452 16.87 29.53 -17.92
CA THR A 452 16.10 29.22 -19.14
C THR A 452 16.61 27.94 -19.81
N LYS A 453 15.79 27.37 -20.70
CA LYS A 453 16.18 26.20 -21.50
C LYS A 453 17.49 26.42 -22.27
N GLU A 454 17.66 27.58 -22.89
CA GLU A 454 18.89 27.92 -23.63
C GLU A 454 20.10 28.04 -22.70
N GLN A 455 19.90 28.57 -21.48
CA GLN A 455 20.94 28.64 -20.46
C GLN A 455 21.36 27.25 -20.00
N TYR A 456 20.40 26.34 -19.78
CA TYR A 456 20.66 24.96 -19.40
C TYR A 456 21.43 24.18 -20.49
N ILE A 457 21.04 24.34 -21.75
CA ILE A 457 21.76 23.73 -22.89
C ILE A 457 23.19 24.29 -22.96
N LYS A 458 23.35 25.61 -22.87
CA LYS A 458 24.66 26.26 -22.92
C LYS A 458 25.58 25.81 -21.78
N MET A 459 25.03 25.63 -20.58
CA MET A 459 25.76 25.19 -19.40
C MET A 459 26.31 23.77 -19.54
N ASN A 460 25.61 22.91 -20.30
CA ASN A 460 26.01 21.52 -20.55
C ASN A 460 26.84 21.35 -21.84
N ARG A 461 27.38 22.42 -22.42
CA ARG A 461 28.27 22.31 -23.58
C ARG A 461 29.62 21.70 -23.21
N GLY A 462 30.14 20.84 -24.09
CA GLY A 462 31.45 20.20 -23.94
C GLY A 462 31.54 19.09 -22.89
N ILE A 463 30.42 18.71 -22.24
CA ILE A 463 30.44 17.69 -21.17
C ILE A 463 30.64 16.27 -21.68
N ASN A 464 30.46 16.04 -22.99
CA ASN A 464 30.57 14.73 -23.63
C ASN A 464 31.96 14.52 -24.24
N GLU A 465 33.00 14.56 -23.39
CA GLU A 465 34.41 14.51 -23.80
C GLU A 465 34.78 15.63 -24.79
N SER A 466 34.47 16.89 -24.44
CA SER A 466 34.63 18.07 -25.31
C SER A 466 33.66 18.14 -26.49
N ARG A 467 32.74 17.18 -26.63
CA ARG A 467 31.57 17.27 -27.53
C ARG A 467 30.32 17.70 -26.75
N ASP A 468 29.30 18.07 -27.49
CA ASP A 468 27.99 18.42 -26.94
C ASP A 468 27.06 17.19 -26.91
N LEU A 469 26.18 17.14 -25.92
CA LEU A 469 25.02 16.25 -25.97
C LEU A 469 23.99 16.82 -26.96
N PRO A 470 23.13 15.99 -27.59
CA PRO A 470 22.11 16.47 -28.50
C PRO A 470 21.19 17.52 -27.85
N GLU A 471 20.97 18.66 -28.52
CA GLU A 471 20.16 19.75 -27.97
C GLU A 471 18.71 19.33 -27.72
N GLU A 472 18.14 18.46 -28.56
CA GLU A 472 16.80 17.89 -28.36
C GLU A 472 16.71 17.05 -27.08
N PHE A 473 17.76 16.29 -26.77
CA PHE A 473 17.83 15.47 -25.56
C PHE A 473 17.87 16.34 -24.29
N LEU A 474 18.71 17.38 -24.28
CA LEU A 474 18.78 18.34 -23.18
C LEU A 474 17.49 19.16 -23.05
N SER A 475 16.86 19.52 -24.17
CA SER A 475 15.58 20.23 -24.21
C SER A 475 14.47 19.39 -23.58
N LYS A 476 14.39 18.10 -23.92
CA LYS A 476 13.42 17.16 -23.36
C LYS A 476 13.58 17.03 -21.84
N ILE A 477 14.82 16.88 -21.35
CA ILE A 477 15.11 16.85 -19.92
C ILE A 477 14.65 18.13 -19.23
N TYR A 478 14.92 19.30 -19.81
CA TYR A 478 14.47 20.58 -19.25
C TYR A 478 12.95 20.65 -19.14
N ASP A 479 12.24 20.32 -20.23
CA ASP A 479 10.77 20.36 -20.27
C ASP A 479 10.15 19.39 -19.25
N GLU A 480 10.71 18.18 -19.10
CA GLU A 480 10.22 17.21 -18.12
C GLU A 480 10.48 17.64 -16.67
N ILE A 481 11.64 18.25 -16.38
CA ILE A 481 11.91 18.79 -15.05
C ILE A 481 11.01 20.00 -14.76
N GLU A 482 10.82 20.91 -15.72
CA GLU A 482 9.93 22.07 -15.55
C GLU A 482 8.49 21.65 -15.21
N ASN A 483 7.99 20.60 -15.86
CA ASN A 483 6.66 20.05 -15.62
C ASN A 483 6.56 19.23 -14.31
N GLU A 484 7.59 18.45 -13.98
CA GLU A 484 7.60 17.58 -12.80
C GLU A 484 8.92 17.68 -12.03
N GLU A 485 8.89 18.23 -10.81
CA GLU A 485 10.09 18.29 -9.97
C GLU A 485 10.62 16.90 -9.61
N ILE A 486 11.93 16.78 -9.42
CA ILE A 486 12.47 15.67 -8.63
C ILE A 486 12.30 16.06 -7.16
N LYS A 487 11.57 15.26 -6.39
CA LYS A 487 11.28 15.53 -4.98
C LYS A 487 12.52 15.37 -4.09
N LEU A 488 13.41 16.36 -4.15
CA LEU A 488 14.57 16.49 -3.28
C LEU A 488 14.13 17.18 -1.99
N LYS A 489 13.72 16.42 -0.96
CA LYS A 489 13.55 17.02 0.38
C LYS A 489 14.93 17.27 0.99
N VAL A 490 15.61 18.34 0.55
CA VAL A 490 16.89 18.80 1.10
C VAL A 490 16.62 19.50 2.43
N THR A 491 17.27 19.02 3.50
CA THR A 491 17.30 19.71 4.79
C THR A 491 18.09 21.01 4.60
N THR A 492 17.40 22.15 4.63
CA THR A 492 17.97 23.47 4.38
C THR A 492 19.00 23.81 5.47
N LEU A 493 20.29 23.73 5.15
CA LEU A 493 21.35 24.29 5.99
C LEU A 493 21.55 25.76 5.62
N ARG A 494 21.35 26.65 6.60
CA ARG A 494 21.70 28.08 6.50
C ARG A 494 23.22 28.24 6.45
N ARG A 495 23.79 28.97 5.48
CA ARG A 495 24.56 30.22 5.72
C ARG A 495 25.23 30.84 4.48
N GLY A 496 25.23 32.18 4.48
CA GLY A 496 26.47 32.99 4.41
C GLY A 496 27.05 33.25 3.02
N ALA A 497 26.73 34.40 2.46
CA ALA A 497 27.36 34.94 1.26
C ALA A 497 28.90 34.98 1.37
N ASN A 498 29.58 34.48 0.34
CA ASN A 498 30.72 35.15 -0.31
C ASN A 498 31.07 34.40 -1.61
N ALA A 499 31.13 35.16 -2.71
CA ALA A 499 31.50 34.70 -4.04
C ALA A 499 33.02 34.65 -4.20
N VAL A 500 33.56 33.55 -4.73
CA VAL A 500 34.92 33.49 -5.30
C VAL A 500 34.96 32.55 -6.52
N GLY A 501 35.35 33.12 -7.66
CA GLY A 501 36.30 32.59 -8.66
C GLY A 501 36.16 31.16 -9.21
N ALA A 502 35.84 31.08 -10.50
CA ALA A 502 35.75 29.86 -11.29
C ALA A 502 37.11 29.17 -11.58
N THR A 503 37.18 27.87 -11.28
CA THR A 503 37.86 26.83 -12.06
C THR A 503 37.18 25.49 -11.80
N GLY A 504 36.77 24.76 -12.84
CA GLY A 504 36.14 23.43 -12.75
C GLY A 504 34.60 23.47 -12.69
N THR A 505 33.96 22.98 -13.77
CA THR A 505 32.50 22.78 -13.86
C THR A 505 31.96 21.93 -12.70
N LYS A 506 32.75 21.00 -12.18
CA LYS A 506 32.42 20.16 -11.01
C LYS A 506 32.32 20.97 -9.71
N GLU A 507 33.28 21.85 -9.41
CA GLU A 507 33.27 22.68 -8.19
C GLU A 507 32.18 23.77 -8.22
N SER A 508 31.93 24.36 -9.40
CA SER A 508 30.87 25.33 -9.59
C SER A 508 29.47 24.74 -9.36
N MET A 509 29.22 23.48 -9.77
CA MET A 509 27.94 22.82 -9.53
C MET A 509 27.74 22.39 -8.07
N LEU A 510 28.81 21.95 -7.39
CA LEU A 510 28.75 21.58 -5.96
C LEU A 510 28.42 22.77 -5.05
N SER A 511 28.90 23.98 -5.39
CA SER A 511 28.57 25.18 -4.62
C SER A 511 27.10 25.62 -4.70
N ILE A 512 26.40 25.27 -5.79
CA ILE A 512 24.98 25.63 -6.00
C ILE A 512 24.02 24.71 -5.23
N ILE A 513 24.39 23.45 -5.00
CA ILE A 513 23.59 22.50 -4.20
C ILE A 513 23.51 22.93 -2.72
N HIS A 514 24.43 23.78 -2.26
CA HIS A 514 24.45 24.34 -0.91
C HIS A 514 23.65 25.66 -0.75
N LEU A 515 23.01 26.16 -1.82
CA LEU A 515 22.07 27.30 -1.82
C LEU A 515 20.62 26.83 -1.86
#